data_AF-A0A2T0QH55-F1
#
_entry.id   AF-A0A2T0QH55-F1
#
_cell.length_a   1.000
_cell.length_b   1.000
_cell.length_c   1.000
_cell.angle_alpha   90.00
_cell.angle_beta   90.00
_cell.angle_gamma   90.00
#
_symmetry.space_group_name_H-M   'P 1'
#
loop_
_entity.id
_entity.type
_entity.pdbx_description
1 polymer ?
#
loop_
_entity_poly.entity_id
_entity_poly.type
_entity_poly.pdbx_seq_one_letter_code
_entity_poly.pdbx_strand_id
1 'polypeptide(L)'
;MESAIDKHLVCPRTLSRRVADDYQPPFPMYVARAAEDLNQVVMGYFGVQYRGADKRAAALAALRRIVADFGAADGPANHDLTQHTDNQGYDNLMVVGYWRDPAAYERWLASPAVAEWWASDERLADGIGYFREIVAPRAEQFETLYAFTDDFPGVGAIMDGVSGEVEEHGYWGSMRDRFPISQVDWMRPDGELRIVHGDPSKGGRVVVHAHDNIALIRSGQDWRATENDERRLYLDEIEPTLRAGMDFLRDNGADAGCYSNRYVQSIDLDGNLLDESYNIGHWRSLERLERWAESHPTHLRIFVTFFRVVAGLSKLRLYHEVSVFDAKHQVYEYVNCHPRTGMMRDAVAIATAR
;
A
#
# COMPACT_ATOMS: atom_id res chain seq x y z
N MET A 1 -14.57 2.26 24.64
CA MET A 1 -14.05 1.45 23.53
C MET A 1 -15.11 1.40 22.45
N GLU A 2 -14.75 1.72 21.21
CA GLU A 2 -15.58 1.58 20.02
C GLU A 2 -15.19 0.33 19.23
N SER A 3 -16.08 -0.19 18.38
CA SER A 3 -15.69 -1.15 17.33
C SER A 3 -14.92 -0.40 16.24
N ALA A 4 -13.88 -1.01 15.68
CA ALA A 4 -13.18 -0.51 14.50
C ALA A 4 -14.09 -0.49 13.26
N ILE A 5 -15.06 -1.40 13.15
CA ILE A 5 -16.09 -1.38 12.12
C ILE A 5 -17.07 -0.25 12.44
N ASP A 6 -17.25 0.67 11.50
CA ASP A 6 -18.18 1.79 11.64
C ASP A 6 -19.64 1.30 11.65
N LYS A 7 -20.52 2.05 12.33
CA LYS A 7 -21.90 1.63 12.64
C LYS A 7 -22.71 1.26 11.40
N HIS A 8 -22.52 1.97 10.29
CA HIS A 8 -23.26 1.75 9.06
C HIS A 8 -22.78 0.52 8.26
N LEU A 9 -21.61 -0.05 8.61
CA LEU A 9 -21.06 -1.26 8.00
C LEU A 9 -21.21 -2.51 8.89
N VAL A 10 -21.78 -2.36 10.09
CA VAL A 10 -22.06 -3.51 10.97
C VAL A 10 -23.20 -4.35 10.37
N CYS A 11 -23.01 -5.67 10.32
CA CYS A 11 -24.00 -6.61 9.83
C CYS A 11 -24.11 -7.86 10.73
N PRO A 12 -25.18 -8.66 10.61
CA PRO A 12 -25.27 -9.94 11.31
C PRO A 12 -24.11 -10.86 10.91
N ARG A 13 -23.24 -11.17 11.87
CA ARG A 13 -22.05 -12.00 11.64
C ARG A 13 -22.45 -13.44 11.28
N THR A 14 -21.82 -13.98 10.25
CA THR A 14 -21.70 -15.43 10.03
C THR A 14 -20.32 -15.96 10.39
N LEU A 15 -19.36 -15.05 10.62
CA LEU A 15 -18.01 -15.33 11.10
C LEU A 15 -17.74 -14.55 12.39
N SER A 16 -17.35 -15.28 13.44
CA SER A 16 -17.05 -14.72 14.76
C SER A 16 -15.68 -14.04 14.78
N ARG A 17 -15.53 -13.04 15.65
CA ARG A 17 -14.22 -12.47 16.01
C ARG A 17 -13.33 -13.54 16.65
N ARG A 18 -12.02 -13.30 16.69
CA ARG A 18 -11.06 -14.22 17.35
C ARG A 18 -11.10 -14.13 18.88
N VAL A 19 -11.53 -12.98 19.40
CA VAL A 19 -11.58 -12.68 20.85
C VAL A 19 -13.02 -12.67 21.36
N ALA A 20 -13.18 -12.76 22.69
CA ALA A 20 -14.46 -12.64 23.37
C ALA A 20 -14.93 -11.18 23.47
N ASP A 21 -16.22 -10.97 23.75
CA ASP A 21 -16.86 -9.65 23.84
C ASP A 21 -16.35 -8.77 24.99
N ASP A 22 -15.66 -9.35 25.99
CA ASP A 22 -15.07 -8.66 27.12
C ASP A 22 -13.58 -8.32 26.93
N TYR A 23 -13.03 -8.59 25.74
CA TYR A 23 -11.65 -8.23 25.41
C TYR A 23 -11.41 -6.72 25.55
N GLN A 24 -10.26 -6.36 26.12
CA GLN A 24 -9.79 -4.98 26.19
C GLN A 24 -8.37 -4.91 25.63
N PRO A 25 -8.08 -3.99 24.70
CA PRO A 25 -6.75 -3.85 24.14
C PRO A 25 -5.74 -3.31 25.18
N PRO A 26 -4.44 -3.62 25.00
CA PRO A 26 -3.40 -3.28 25.98
C PRO A 26 -2.95 -1.80 25.97
N PHE A 27 -3.31 -1.02 24.96
CA PHE A 27 -2.98 0.40 24.79
C PHE A 27 -4.01 1.04 23.85
N PRO A 28 -4.10 2.37 23.71
CA PRO A 28 -5.03 2.99 22.77
C PRO A 28 -4.52 2.91 21.32
N MET A 29 -5.42 2.62 20.38
CA MET A 29 -5.24 2.82 18.94
C MET A 29 -6.53 3.36 18.33
N TYR A 30 -6.42 3.96 17.15
CA TYR A 30 -7.51 4.66 16.48
C TYR A 30 -7.64 4.21 15.02
N VAL A 31 -8.81 4.44 14.42
CA VAL A 31 -9.07 4.18 13.01
C VAL A 31 -9.67 5.41 12.34
N ALA A 32 -9.53 5.49 11.01
CA ALA A 32 -10.21 6.50 10.22
C ALA A 32 -11.71 6.18 10.10
N ARG A 33 -12.53 7.22 10.10
CA ARG A 33 -14.00 7.17 10.00
C ARG A 33 -14.46 7.87 8.73
N ALA A 34 -15.50 7.34 8.10
CA ALA A 34 -16.13 7.98 6.96
C ALA A 34 -17.66 7.86 7.06
N ALA A 35 -18.36 8.85 6.52
CA ALA A 35 -19.79 8.82 6.37
C ALA A 35 -20.22 7.80 5.30
N GLU A 36 -21.51 7.50 5.27
CA GLU A 36 -22.14 6.49 4.42
C GLU A 36 -22.00 6.77 2.90
N ASP A 37 -21.55 7.98 2.53
CA ASP A 37 -21.25 8.33 1.14
C ASP A 37 -19.96 7.68 0.63
N LEU A 38 -19.02 7.31 1.52
CA LEU A 38 -17.80 6.61 1.16
C LEU A 38 -18.10 5.13 0.86
N ASN A 39 -18.32 4.83 -0.41
CA ASN A 39 -18.64 3.46 -0.84
C ASN A 39 -17.40 2.68 -1.31
N GLN A 40 -16.46 3.37 -1.94
CA GLN A 40 -15.26 2.79 -2.55
C GLN A 40 -14.22 3.88 -2.74
N VAL A 41 -12.96 3.56 -2.47
CA VAL A 41 -11.83 4.47 -2.75
C VAL A 41 -11.01 3.94 -3.91
N VAL A 42 -10.17 4.79 -4.50
CA VAL A 42 -9.13 4.36 -5.45
C VAL A 42 -7.77 4.74 -4.88
N MET A 43 -6.86 3.76 -4.83
CA MET A 43 -5.45 3.93 -4.48
C MET A 43 -4.64 3.69 -5.75
N GLY A 44 -4.04 4.75 -6.28
CA GLY A 44 -3.29 4.69 -7.54
C GLY A 44 -1.81 4.93 -7.31
N TYR A 45 -0.97 3.89 -7.45
CA TYR A 45 0.48 4.01 -7.39
C TYR A 45 1.04 4.16 -8.80
N PHE A 46 1.55 5.35 -9.11
CA PHE A 46 2.19 5.66 -10.39
C PHE A 46 3.69 5.75 -10.19
N GLY A 47 4.44 4.97 -10.96
CA GLY A 47 5.87 4.82 -10.76
C GLY A 47 6.70 5.15 -11.97
N VAL A 48 7.92 5.62 -11.71
CA VAL A 48 8.98 5.86 -12.68
C VAL A 48 10.22 5.07 -12.24
N GLN A 49 10.64 4.12 -13.06
CA GLN A 49 11.77 3.23 -12.79
C GLN A 49 12.97 3.63 -13.64
N TYR A 50 14.16 3.72 -13.05
CA TYR A 50 15.38 4.05 -13.77
C TYR A 50 16.60 3.38 -13.14
N ARG A 51 17.71 3.36 -13.87
CA ARG A 51 19.00 2.88 -13.37
C ARG A 51 20.10 3.75 -13.92
N GLY A 52 21.01 4.16 -13.04
CA GLY A 52 22.12 5.05 -13.38
C GLY A 52 21.80 6.53 -13.14
N ALA A 53 22.83 7.27 -12.74
CA ALA A 53 22.72 8.67 -12.36
C ALA A 53 22.34 9.59 -13.54
N ASP A 54 22.68 9.20 -14.78
CA ASP A 54 22.34 9.92 -16.00
C ASP A 54 20.82 9.95 -16.28
N LYS A 55 20.07 8.98 -15.75
CA LYS A 55 18.62 8.89 -15.90
C LYS A 55 17.82 9.60 -14.82
N ARG A 56 18.46 9.98 -13.69
CA ARG A 56 17.76 10.59 -12.54
C ARG A 56 17.02 11.88 -12.91
N ALA A 57 17.62 12.74 -13.72
CA ALA A 57 17.00 14.00 -14.13
C ALA A 57 15.72 13.77 -14.97
N ALA A 58 15.76 12.82 -15.91
CA ALA A 58 14.60 12.43 -16.71
C ALA A 58 13.50 11.78 -15.84
N ALA A 59 13.89 10.92 -14.90
CA ALA A 59 12.95 10.28 -13.99
C ALA A 59 12.23 11.29 -13.08
N LEU A 60 12.94 12.26 -12.52
CA LEU A 60 12.32 13.34 -11.73
C LEU A 60 11.42 14.23 -12.59
N ALA A 61 11.80 14.54 -13.84
CA ALA A 61 10.93 15.29 -14.74
C ALA A 61 9.62 14.54 -15.05
N ALA A 62 9.71 13.22 -15.25
CA ALA A 62 8.54 12.36 -15.42
C ALA A 62 7.66 12.32 -14.16
N LEU A 63 8.25 12.18 -12.97
CA LEU A 63 7.49 12.22 -11.70
C LEU A 63 6.76 13.55 -11.54
N ARG A 64 7.44 14.69 -11.78
CA ARG A 64 6.84 16.02 -11.72
C ARG A 64 5.70 16.19 -12.72
N ARG A 65 5.80 15.57 -13.90
CA ARG A 65 4.69 15.55 -14.87
C ARG A 65 3.48 14.81 -14.31
N ILE A 66 3.66 13.62 -13.75
CA ILE A 66 2.56 12.83 -13.15
C ILE A 66 1.90 13.63 -12.02
N VAL A 67 2.70 14.27 -11.15
CA VAL A 67 2.17 15.11 -10.06
C VAL A 67 1.44 16.34 -10.60
N ALA A 68 1.93 16.97 -11.67
CA ALA A 68 1.22 18.08 -12.30
C ALA A 68 -0.17 17.66 -12.82
N ASP A 69 -0.27 16.45 -13.38
CA ASP A 69 -1.55 15.90 -13.86
C ASP A 69 -2.54 15.62 -12.70
N PHE A 70 -2.06 15.41 -11.46
CA PHE A 70 -2.92 15.34 -10.26
C PHE A 70 -3.58 16.68 -9.91
N GLY A 71 -3.04 17.80 -10.38
CA GLY A 71 -3.66 19.13 -10.22
C GLY A 71 -4.80 19.41 -11.19
N ALA A 72 -5.10 18.50 -12.13
CA ALA A 72 -6.20 18.63 -13.07
C ALA A 72 -7.57 18.36 -12.41
N ALA A 73 -8.64 18.63 -13.16
CA ALA A 73 -9.99 18.26 -12.74
C ALA A 73 -10.09 16.76 -12.44
N ASP A 74 -10.84 16.41 -11.39
CA ASP A 74 -11.01 15.04 -10.89
C ASP A 74 -9.70 14.35 -10.43
N GLY A 75 -8.60 15.09 -10.24
CA GLY A 75 -7.38 14.58 -9.61
C GLY A 75 -7.59 14.04 -8.17
N PRO A 76 -6.59 13.35 -7.59
CA PRO A 76 -6.74 12.73 -6.28
C PRO A 76 -6.90 13.79 -5.19
N ALA A 77 -7.68 13.46 -4.17
CA ALA A 77 -7.91 14.33 -3.02
C ALA A 77 -6.67 14.44 -2.11
N ASN A 78 -5.83 13.41 -2.09
CA ASN A 78 -4.54 13.42 -1.41
C ASN A 78 -3.49 12.62 -2.20
N HIS A 79 -2.22 13.01 -2.10
CA HIS A 79 -1.10 12.25 -2.67
C HIS A 79 0.19 12.45 -1.89
N ASP A 80 1.10 11.48 -1.98
CA ASP A 80 2.46 11.59 -1.47
C ASP A 80 3.47 10.89 -2.38
N LEU A 81 4.74 11.27 -2.27
CA LEU A 81 5.82 10.86 -3.15
C LEU A 81 6.87 10.09 -2.38
N THR A 82 7.41 9.04 -3.01
CA THR A 82 8.45 8.21 -2.40
C THR A 82 9.52 7.78 -3.40
N GLN A 83 10.63 7.29 -2.85
CA GLN A 83 11.62 6.54 -3.60
C GLN A 83 11.99 5.22 -2.91
N HIS A 84 12.49 4.26 -3.70
CA HIS A 84 13.33 3.16 -3.21
C HIS A 84 14.22 2.61 -4.31
N THR A 85 15.30 1.94 -3.93
CA THR A 85 16.08 1.08 -4.82
C THR A 85 15.64 -0.37 -4.63
N ASP A 86 15.25 -1.05 -5.70
CA ASP A 86 14.84 -2.47 -5.65
C ASP A 86 16.04 -3.44 -5.65
N ASN A 87 15.77 -4.74 -5.49
CA ASN A 87 16.82 -5.77 -5.47
C ASN A 87 17.45 -6.07 -6.83
N GLN A 88 17.02 -5.40 -7.90
CA GLN A 88 17.68 -5.44 -9.21
C GLN A 88 18.58 -4.21 -9.42
N GLY A 89 18.66 -3.32 -8.42
CA GLY A 89 19.48 -2.11 -8.46
C GLY A 89 18.89 -1.01 -9.33
N TYR A 90 17.57 -1.01 -9.54
CA TYR A 90 16.83 0.10 -10.14
C TYR A 90 16.25 1.00 -9.06
N ASP A 91 16.33 2.30 -9.29
CA ASP A 91 15.66 3.30 -8.49
C ASP A 91 14.24 3.49 -9.01
N ASN A 92 13.29 3.61 -8.09
CA ASN A 92 11.87 3.75 -8.39
C ASN A 92 11.34 4.97 -7.64
N LEU A 93 10.91 5.98 -8.38
CA LEU A 93 10.13 7.09 -7.85
C LEU A 93 8.66 6.73 -7.95
N MET A 94 7.89 6.93 -6.91
CA MET A 94 6.47 6.60 -6.89
C MET A 94 5.69 7.80 -6.36
N VAL A 95 4.53 8.05 -6.95
CA VAL A 95 3.49 8.90 -6.38
C VAL A 95 2.25 8.06 -6.19
N VAL A 96 1.68 8.09 -4.99
CA VAL A 96 0.39 7.46 -4.69
C VAL A 96 -0.68 8.53 -4.61
N GLY A 97 -1.77 8.38 -5.36
CA GLY A 97 -2.95 9.22 -5.29
C GLY A 97 -4.12 8.48 -4.66
N TYR A 98 -4.91 9.17 -3.83
CA TYR A 98 -6.12 8.65 -3.20
C TYR A 98 -7.35 9.43 -3.69
N TRP A 99 -8.33 8.69 -4.23
CA TRP A 99 -9.64 9.23 -4.61
C TRP A 99 -10.74 8.67 -3.71
N ARG A 100 -11.66 9.55 -3.32
CA ARG A 100 -12.87 9.20 -2.57
C ARG A 100 -14.00 8.67 -3.48
N ASP A 101 -13.95 9.01 -4.77
CA ASP A 101 -14.97 8.67 -5.78
C ASP A 101 -14.29 7.98 -6.98
N PRO A 102 -14.58 6.68 -7.23
CA PRO A 102 -14.07 5.99 -8.42
C PRO A 102 -14.48 6.65 -9.74
N ALA A 103 -15.65 7.30 -9.81
CA ALA A 103 -16.08 7.97 -11.03
C ALA A 103 -15.24 9.22 -11.32
N ALA A 104 -14.77 9.93 -10.28
CA ALA A 104 -13.79 11.00 -10.44
C ALA A 104 -12.46 10.45 -10.98
N TYR A 105 -11.95 9.38 -10.37
CA TYR A 105 -10.75 8.71 -10.89
C TYR A 105 -10.89 8.30 -12.37
N GLU A 106 -12.02 7.71 -12.76
CA GLU A 106 -12.26 7.30 -14.15
C GLU A 106 -12.28 8.51 -15.11
N ARG A 107 -12.93 9.62 -14.73
CA ARG A 107 -12.92 10.86 -15.52
C ARG A 107 -11.52 11.45 -15.66
N TRP A 108 -10.75 11.47 -14.57
CA TRP A 108 -9.36 11.93 -14.58
C TRP A 108 -8.48 11.04 -15.47
N LEU A 109 -8.59 9.72 -15.33
CA LEU A 109 -7.84 8.74 -16.12
C LEU A 109 -8.15 8.85 -17.62
N ALA A 110 -9.42 9.09 -17.96
CA ALA A 110 -9.91 9.25 -19.33
C ALA A 110 -9.65 10.64 -19.91
N SER A 111 -9.18 11.60 -19.11
CA SER A 111 -8.86 12.93 -19.62
C SER A 111 -7.76 12.84 -20.70
N PRO A 112 -7.83 13.62 -21.80
CA PRO A 112 -6.84 13.55 -22.87
C PRO A 112 -5.40 13.72 -22.38
N ALA A 113 -5.16 14.64 -21.43
CA ALA A 113 -3.83 14.92 -20.89
C ALA A 113 -3.18 13.70 -20.22
N VAL A 114 -3.97 12.87 -19.52
CA VAL A 114 -3.51 11.67 -18.81
C VAL A 114 -3.48 10.47 -19.75
N ALA A 115 -4.58 10.21 -20.46
CA ALA A 115 -4.75 9.05 -21.31
C ALA A 115 -3.75 9.04 -22.48
N GLU A 116 -3.61 10.16 -23.19
CA GLU A 116 -2.71 10.26 -24.34
C GLU A 116 -1.23 10.19 -23.92
N TRP A 117 -0.88 10.78 -22.77
CA TRP A 117 0.49 10.72 -22.26
C TRP A 117 0.92 9.29 -21.92
N TRP A 118 0.03 8.52 -21.28
CA TRP A 118 0.28 7.10 -20.97
C TRP A 118 0.35 6.23 -22.23
N ALA A 119 -0.57 6.45 -23.19
CA ALA A 119 -0.67 5.66 -24.41
C ALA A 119 0.40 6.00 -25.47
N SER A 120 1.06 7.17 -25.38
CA SER A 120 2.05 7.62 -26.35
C SER A 120 3.26 6.69 -26.44
N ASP A 121 3.70 6.38 -27.67
CA ASP A 121 4.92 5.61 -27.95
C ASP A 121 6.20 6.32 -27.50
N GLU A 122 6.16 7.61 -27.18
CA GLU A 122 7.27 8.28 -26.52
C GLU A 122 7.68 7.60 -25.22
N ARG A 123 6.70 7.06 -24.45
CA ARG A 123 6.99 6.31 -23.22
C ARG A 123 7.85 5.07 -23.46
N LEU A 124 7.79 4.50 -24.68
CA LEU A 124 8.64 3.38 -25.09
C LEU A 124 10.07 3.82 -25.42
N ALA A 125 10.28 5.09 -25.77
CA ALA A 125 11.55 5.66 -26.21
C ALA A 125 12.30 6.46 -25.13
N ASP A 126 11.63 6.83 -24.02
CA ASP A 126 12.20 7.67 -22.96
C ASP A 126 13.41 7.03 -22.23
N GLY A 127 13.62 5.73 -22.37
CA GLY A 127 14.76 5.01 -21.79
C GLY A 127 14.71 4.90 -20.26
N ILE A 128 13.51 5.06 -19.69
CA ILE A 128 13.11 4.81 -18.31
C ILE A 128 11.82 3.98 -18.32
N GLY A 129 11.50 3.34 -17.20
CA GLY A 129 10.28 2.58 -17.03
C GLY A 129 9.16 3.40 -16.39
N TYR A 130 7.91 3.05 -16.70
CA TYR A 130 6.71 3.61 -16.09
C TYR A 130 5.80 2.49 -15.63
N PHE A 131 5.10 2.67 -14.52
CA PHE A 131 4.07 1.72 -14.12
C PHE A 131 2.88 2.42 -13.47
N ARG A 132 1.71 1.78 -13.55
CA ARG A 132 0.54 2.13 -12.75
C ARG A 132 -0.01 0.87 -12.11
N GLU A 133 -0.12 0.91 -10.79
CA GLU A 133 -0.69 -0.14 -9.96
C GLU A 133 -1.87 0.47 -9.22
N ILE A 134 -3.07 0.25 -9.75
CA ILE A 134 -4.31 0.90 -9.31
C ILE A 134 -5.20 -0.16 -8.69
N VAL A 135 -5.71 0.13 -7.49
CA VAL A 135 -6.62 -0.74 -6.77
C VAL A 135 -7.78 0.06 -6.19
N ALA A 136 -8.97 -0.52 -6.14
CA ALA A 136 -10.17 0.19 -5.68
C ALA A 136 -11.00 -0.64 -4.68
N PRO A 137 -10.63 -0.66 -3.38
CA PRO A 137 -11.38 -1.40 -2.37
C PRO A 137 -12.67 -0.68 -2.03
N ARG A 138 -13.76 -1.45 -1.84
CA ARG A 138 -14.98 -0.93 -1.20
C ARG A 138 -14.72 -0.58 0.26
N ALA A 139 -15.58 0.23 0.87
CA ALA A 139 -15.48 0.58 2.29
C ALA A 139 -15.44 -0.64 3.22
N GLU A 140 -16.08 -1.73 2.84
CA GLU A 140 -16.04 -3.00 3.60
C GLU A 140 -14.73 -3.80 3.43
N GLN A 141 -13.90 -3.46 2.44
CA GLN A 141 -12.72 -4.20 2.00
C GLN A 141 -11.39 -3.54 2.40
N PHE A 142 -11.39 -2.58 3.31
CA PHE A 142 -10.16 -2.08 3.91
C PHE A 142 -10.31 -1.77 5.40
N GLU A 143 -9.18 -1.71 6.08
CA GLU A 143 -9.07 -1.29 7.46
C GLU A 143 -7.87 -0.36 7.64
N THR A 144 -7.94 0.49 8.66
CA THR A 144 -6.85 1.36 9.07
C THR A 144 -6.56 1.19 10.55
N LEU A 145 -5.32 1.48 10.96
CA LEU A 145 -4.94 1.51 12.36
C LEU A 145 -3.84 2.55 12.58
N TYR A 146 -4.07 3.51 13.46
CA TYR A 146 -3.19 4.63 13.76
C TYR A 146 -2.85 4.67 15.25
N ALA A 147 -1.59 4.92 15.60
CA ALA A 147 -1.14 5.15 16.98
C ALA A 147 -1.26 6.65 17.40
N PHE A 148 -2.06 7.43 16.69
CA PHE A 148 -2.25 8.87 16.83
C PHE A 148 -3.65 9.25 16.33
N THR A 149 -4.07 10.52 16.44
CA THR A 149 -5.47 10.95 16.21
C THR A 149 -5.64 12.11 15.22
N ASP A 150 -4.55 12.68 14.73
CA ASP A 150 -4.51 13.88 13.89
C ASP A 150 -3.78 13.59 12.58
N ASP A 151 -4.03 14.40 11.55
CA ASP A 151 -3.29 14.40 10.26
C ASP A 151 -3.02 13.00 9.68
N PHE A 152 -4.08 12.19 9.55
CA PHE A 152 -3.95 10.81 9.07
C PHE A 152 -3.31 10.75 7.67
N PRO A 153 -2.21 10.00 7.51
CA PRO A 153 -1.62 9.75 6.20
C PRO A 153 -2.40 8.67 5.43
N GLY A 154 -2.03 8.49 4.16
CA GLY A 154 -2.60 7.47 3.29
C GLY A 154 -4.09 7.68 3.03
N VAL A 155 -4.87 6.60 3.06
CA VAL A 155 -6.32 6.62 2.83
C VAL A 155 -7.07 7.42 3.89
N GLY A 156 -6.56 7.47 5.12
CA GLY A 156 -7.17 8.25 6.20
C GLY A 156 -7.24 9.75 5.90
N ALA A 157 -6.36 10.26 5.04
CA ALA A 157 -6.36 11.67 4.62
C ALA A 157 -7.59 12.08 3.79
N ILE A 158 -8.29 11.11 3.18
CA ILE A 158 -9.49 11.33 2.35
C ILE A 158 -10.78 10.85 3.03
N MET A 159 -10.67 10.46 4.30
CA MET A 159 -11.77 10.09 5.18
C MET A 159 -12.20 11.29 6.04
N ASP A 160 -13.30 11.16 6.80
CA ASP A 160 -13.99 12.31 7.40
C ASP A 160 -13.58 12.59 8.85
N GLY A 161 -12.94 11.64 9.51
CA GLY A 161 -12.50 11.84 10.89
C GLY A 161 -11.81 10.65 11.52
N VAL A 162 -11.71 10.74 12.84
CA VAL A 162 -11.03 9.77 13.71
C VAL A 162 -12.04 9.13 14.66
N SER A 163 -11.84 7.84 14.96
CA SER A 163 -12.61 7.12 15.96
C SER A 163 -12.26 7.52 17.40
N GLY A 164 -13.06 7.05 18.37
CA GLY A 164 -12.53 6.83 19.73
C GLY A 164 -11.49 5.70 19.77
N GLU A 165 -11.00 5.36 20.96
CA GLU A 165 -10.18 4.15 21.13
C GLU A 165 -10.96 2.91 20.70
N VAL A 166 -10.36 2.06 19.85
CA VAL A 166 -11.03 0.88 19.27
C VAL A 166 -10.67 -0.43 19.94
N GLU A 167 -11.57 -1.40 19.92
CA GLU A 167 -11.40 -2.69 20.59
C GLU A 167 -10.51 -3.67 19.81
N GLU A 168 -10.66 -3.73 18.48
CA GLU A 168 -10.07 -4.76 17.62
C GLU A 168 -8.59 -4.50 17.28
N HIS A 169 -7.73 -4.47 18.30
CA HIS A 169 -6.28 -4.48 18.14
C HIS A 169 -5.54 -5.12 19.31
N GLY A 170 -4.22 -5.35 19.14
CA GLY A 170 -3.36 -5.92 20.18
C GLY A 170 -3.30 -7.45 20.23
N TYR A 171 -3.92 -8.13 19.27
CA TYR A 171 -3.87 -9.59 19.10
C TYR A 171 -3.70 -9.97 17.62
N TRP A 172 -3.06 -11.11 17.36
CA TRP A 172 -2.96 -11.65 16.01
C TRP A 172 -4.34 -11.99 15.46
N GLY A 173 -4.66 -11.55 14.23
CA GLY A 173 -6.00 -11.66 13.65
C GLY A 173 -6.87 -10.42 13.86
N SER A 174 -6.47 -9.46 14.71
CA SER A 174 -7.24 -8.23 14.89
C SER A 174 -7.34 -7.40 13.60
N MET A 175 -6.30 -7.42 12.76
CA MET A 175 -6.32 -6.81 11.42
C MET A 175 -7.55 -7.26 10.64
N ARG A 176 -7.76 -8.58 10.54
CA ARG A 176 -8.93 -9.15 9.86
C ARG A 176 -10.24 -8.73 10.53
N ASP A 177 -10.32 -8.76 11.85
CA ASP A 177 -11.53 -8.38 12.60
C ASP A 177 -11.91 -6.89 12.39
N ARG A 178 -10.98 -6.03 11.95
CA ARG A 178 -11.26 -4.63 11.58
C ARG A 178 -11.83 -4.45 10.18
N PHE A 179 -11.68 -5.41 9.26
CA PHE A 179 -12.35 -5.35 7.97
C PHE A 179 -13.86 -5.54 8.18
N PRO A 180 -14.73 -4.63 7.73
CA PRO A 180 -16.17 -4.84 7.84
C PRO A 180 -16.64 -6.12 7.14
N ILE A 181 -16.07 -6.46 5.99
CA ILE A 181 -16.44 -7.67 5.25
C ILE A 181 -16.09 -8.97 6.01
N SER A 182 -15.18 -8.93 6.98
CA SER A 182 -14.81 -10.11 7.80
C SER A 182 -15.97 -10.65 8.64
N GLN A 183 -17.02 -9.86 8.83
CA GLN A 183 -18.25 -10.30 9.50
C GLN A 183 -18.91 -11.48 8.78
N VAL A 184 -18.73 -11.58 7.45
CA VAL A 184 -19.43 -12.56 6.59
C VAL A 184 -18.55 -13.27 5.56
N ASP A 185 -17.37 -12.74 5.23
CA ASP A 185 -16.48 -13.28 4.20
C ASP A 185 -15.08 -13.63 4.75
N TRP A 186 -14.50 -14.71 4.22
CA TRP A 186 -13.15 -15.17 4.58
C TRP A 186 -12.04 -14.43 3.83
N MET A 187 -12.36 -13.61 2.83
CA MET A 187 -11.44 -12.94 1.92
C MET A 187 -10.44 -13.92 1.29
N ARG A 188 -10.95 -15.07 0.83
CA ARG A 188 -10.10 -16.13 0.23
C ARG A 188 -9.65 -15.71 -1.15
N PRO A 189 -8.38 -15.94 -1.51
CA PRO A 189 -7.92 -15.66 -2.87
C PRO A 189 -8.56 -16.63 -3.84
N ASP A 190 -9.03 -16.11 -4.98
CA ASP A 190 -9.48 -16.93 -6.11
C ASP A 190 -8.80 -16.47 -7.39
N GLY A 191 -8.13 -17.40 -8.07
CA GLY A 191 -7.31 -17.17 -9.26
C GLY A 191 -5.81 -16.97 -9.02
N GLU A 192 -5.15 -16.40 -10.04
CA GLU A 192 -3.70 -16.18 -10.11
C GLU A 192 -3.39 -14.90 -10.90
N LEU A 193 -2.22 -14.31 -10.68
CA LEU A 193 -1.72 -13.19 -11.48
C LEU A 193 -1.40 -13.69 -12.90
N ARG A 194 -1.92 -13.04 -13.93
CA ARG A 194 -1.72 -13.46 -15.33
C ARG A 194 -1.23 -12.33 -16.21
N ILE A 195 -0.21 -12.57 -17.02
CA ILE A 195 0.14 -11.66 -18.12
C ILE A 195 -0.93 -11.76 -19.20
N VAL A 196 -1.68 -10.68 -19.43
CA VAL A 196 -2.75 -10.64 -20.46
C VAL A 196 -2.35 -9.85 -21.71
N HIS A 197 -1.29 -9.06 -21.62
CA HIS A 197 -0.69 -8.36 -22.74
C HIS A 197 0.81 -8.17 -22.51
N GLY A 198 1.61 -8.23 -23.58
CA GLY A 198 3.06 -8.06 -23.52
C GLY A 198 3.82 -9.28 -23.04
N ASP A 199 5.12 -9.11 -22.85
CA ASP A 199 6.06 -10.12 -22.39
C ASP A 199 7.09 -9.45 -21.47
N PRO A 200 7.04 -9.66 -20.14
CA PRO A 200 7.97 -9.02 -19.20
C PRO A 200 9.44 -9.17 -19.58
N SER A 201 9.83 -10.26 -20.24
CA SER A 201 11.22 -10.52 -20.63
C SER A 201 11.71 -9.64 -21.78
N LYS A 202 10.81 -9.01 -22.54
CA LYS A 202 11.11 -8.20 -23.72
C LYS A 202 10.98 -6.69 -23.49
N GLY A 203 10.54 -6.27 -22.30
CA GLY A 203 10.16 -4.88 -22.05
C GLY A 203 8.91 -4.47 -22.84
N GLY A 204 8.81 -3.18 -23.19
CA GLY A 204 7.61 -2.65 -23.83
C GLY A 204 6.43 -2.55 -22.86
N ARG A 205 5.20 -2.61 -23.37
CA ARG A 205 3.97 -2.54 -22.57
C ARG A 205 3.55 -3.92 -22.10
N VAL A 206 3.34 -4.07 -20.80
CA VAL A 206 2.86 -5.30 -20.16
C VAL A 206 1.64 -4.98 -19.31
N VAL A 207 0.62 -5.82 -19.39
CA VAL A 207 -0.58 -5.75 -18.55
C VAL A 207 -0.73 -7.04 -17.78
N VAL A 208 -0.87 -6.93 -16.46
CA VAL A 208 -1.11 -8.05 -15.55
C VAL A 208 -2.56 -8.01 -15.07
N HIS A 209 -3.30 -9.08 -15.35
CA HIS A 209 -4.61 -9.32 -14.78
C HIS A 209 -4.47 -9.91 -13.38
N ALA A 210 -5.18 -9.31 -12.44
CA ALA A 210 -5.15 -9.70 -11.04
C ALA A 210 -6.13 -10.84 -10.74
N HIS A 211 -6.29 -11.15 -9.45
CA HIS A 211 -7.21 -12.15 -8.96
C HIS A 211 -7.93 -11.63 -7.71
N ASP A 212 -9.00 -12.30 -7.28
CA ASP A 212 -9.79 -11.82 -6.13
C ASP A 212 -8.98 -11.91 -4.84
N ASN A 213 -9.21 -10.94 -3.95
CA ASN A 213 -8.68 -10.87 -2.59
C ASN A 213 -7.15 -10.86 -2.48
N ILE A 214 -6.46 -10.26 -3.45
CA ILE A 214 -5.09 -9.75 -3.23
C ILE A 214 -5.15 -8.77 -2.07
N ALA A 215 -4.22 -8.91 -1.11
CA ALA A 215 -4.08 -7.98 -0.01
C ALA A 215 -2.96 -6.98 -0.29
N LEU A 216 -3.23 -5.70 -0.06
CA LEU A 216 -2.26 -4.63 -0.07
C LEU A 216 -2.11 -4.08 1.34
N ILE A 217 -0.87 -3.99 1.83
CA ILE A 217 -0.54 -3.28 3.06
C ILE A 217 0.32 -2.06 2.74
N ARG A 218 -0.06 -0.90 3.28
CA ARG A 218 0.83 0.24 3.50
C ARG A 218 1.03 0.40 5.00
N SER A 219 2.22 0.08 5.50
CA SER A 219 2.57 0.23 6.92
C SER A 219 3.65 1.28 7.07
N GLY A 220 3.33 2.39 7.73
CA GLY A 220 4.13 3.61 7.71
C GLY A 220 4.73 4.00 9.07
N GLN A 221 5.82 4.75 8.95
CA GLN A 221 6.63 5.28 10.04
C GLN A 221 6.97 6.73 9.71
N ASP A 222 6.52 7.66 10.54
CA ASP A 222 6.86 9.08 10.42
C ASP A 222 7.57 9.53 11.70
N TRP A 223 8.82 9.94 11.53
CA TRP A 223 9.68 10.44 12.59
C TRP A 223 10.12 11.90 12.36
N ARG A 224 9.46 12.63 11.46
CA ARG A 224 9.78 14.04 11.13
C ARG A 224 9.77 14.95 12.35
N ALA A 225 8.80 14.73 13.24
CA ALA A 225 8.62 15.53 14.46
C ALA A 225 9.37 14.98 15.68
N THR A 226 10.11 13.87 15.55
CA THR A 226 10.84 13.27 16.67
C THR A 226 12.14 14.02 16.97
N GLU A 227 12.49 14.07 18.24
CA GLU A 227 13.73 14.68 18.72
C GLU A 227 14.53 13.69 19.58
N ASN A 228 15.84 13.92 19.71
CA ASN A 228 16.72 13.30 20.69
C ASN A 228 16.52 11.78 20.86
N ASP A 229 16.01 11.37 22.04
CA ASP A 229 15.89 9.97 22.45
C ASP A 229 14.87 9.19 21.63
N GLU A 230 13.74 9.81 21.25
CA GLU A 230 12.70 9.15 20.45
C GLU A 230 13.17 8.93 19.01
N ARG A 231 13.91 9.89 18.45
CA ARG A 231 14.54 9.74 17.13
C ARG A 231 15.56 8.60 17.14
N ARG A 232 16.44 8.54 18.16
CA ARG A 232 17.41 7.45 18.33
C ARG A 232 16.72 6.11 18.54
N LEU A 233 15.66 6.07 19.35
CA LEU A 233 14.88 4.86 19.56
C LEU A 233 14.37 4.30 18.22
N TYR A 234 13.81 5.16 17.35
CA TYR A 234 13.37 4.70 16.05
C TYR A 234 14.53 4.22 15.18
N LEU A 235 15.53 5.07 14.96
CA LEU A 235 16.61 4.80 13.99
C LEU A 235 17.57 3.68 14.43
N ASP A 236 17.81 3.52 15.73
CA ASP A 236 18.80 2.58 16.25
C ASP A 236 18.18 1.24 16.67
N GLU A 237 16.92 1.22 17.12
CA GLU A 237 16.29 0.00 17.68
C GLU A 237 15.16 -0.56 16.80
N ILE A 238 14.33 0.30 16.20
CA ILE A 238 13.13 -0.13 15.45
C ILE A 238 13.46 -0.33 13.97
N GLU A 239 13.96 0.72 13.32
CA GLU A 239 14.24 0.79 11.88
C GLU A 239 15.12 -0.36 11.40
N PRO A 240 16.21 -0.76 12.08
CA PRO A 240 17.07 -1.83 11.59
C PRO A 240 16.36 -3.19 11.59
N THR A 241 15.48 -3.43 12.57
CA THR A 241 14.68 -4.66 12.63
C THR A 241 13.61 -4.64 11.54
N LEU A 242 12.96 -3.50 11.32
CA LEU A 242 12.00 -3.29 10.24
C LEU A 242 12.65 -3.56 8.88
N ARG A 243 13.78 -2.91 8.60
CA ARG A 243 14.55 -3.07 7.37
C ARG A 243 14.91 -4.53 7.10
N ALA A 244 15.38 -5.26 8.10
CA ALA A 244 15.68 -6.69 7.95
C ALA A 244 14.43 -7.52 7.57
N GLY A 245 13.26 -7.18 8.11
CA GLY A 245 11.99 -7.78 7.69
C GLY A 245 11.60 -7.43 6.26
N MET A 246 11.79 -6.18 5.86
CA MET A 246 11.50 -5.71 4.51
C MET A 246 12.43 -6.31 3.45
N ASP A 247 13.73 -6.43 3.76
CA ASP A 247 14.71 -7.09 2.91
C ASP A 247 14.36 -8.58 2.74
N PHE A 248 13.97 -9.27 3.83
CA PHE A 248 13.51 -10.65 3.75
C PHE A 248 12.32 -10.79 2.79
N LEU A 249 11.29 -9.94 2.93
CA LEU A 249 10.11 -9.98 2.05
C LEU A 249 10.43 -9.63 0.60
N ARG A 250 11.35 -8.69 0.37
CA ARG A 250 11.79 -8.31 -0.98
C ARG A 250 12.48 -9.48 -1.70
N ASP A 251 13.30 -10.23 -0.97
CA ASP A 251 14.19 -11.23 -1.56
C ASP A 251 13.63 -12.67 -1.49
N ASN A 252 12.76 -12.96 -0.53
CA ASN A 252 12.19 -14.28 -0.26
C ASN A 252 10.65 -14.29 -0.26
N GLY A 253 10.02 -13.19 -0.72
CA GLY A 253 8.57 -13.01 -0.64
C GLY A 253 7.74 -14.03 -1.42
N ALA A 254 8.27 -14.58 -2.52
CA ALA A 254 7.55 -15.53 -3.36
C ALA A 254 7.05 -16.76 -2.56
N ASP A 255 7.92 -17.37 -1.75
CA ASP A 255 7.56 -18.54 -0.93
C ASP A 255 6.56 -18.20 0.19
N ALA A 256 6.58 -16.94 0.67
CA ALA A 256 5.64 -16.43 1.65
C ALA A 256 4.29 -16.00 1.03
N GLY A 257 4.19 -15.92 -0.30
CA GLY A 257 3.03 -15.38 -1.00
C GLY A 257 2.97 -13.85 -1.03
N CYS A 258 4.09 -13.16 -0.81
CA CYS A 258 4.25 -11.73 -1.01
C CYS A 258 4.73 -11.46 -2.45
N TYR A 259 3.83 -11.04 -3.35
CA TYR A 259 4.09 -10.78 -4.76
C TYR A 259 5.09 -9.64 -4.98
N SER A 260 4.98 -8.59 -4.18
CA SER A 260 5.88 -7.43 -4.27
C SER A 260 6.01 -6.78 -2.90
N ASN A 261 7.25 -6.55 -2.47
CA ASN A 261 7.54 -5.82 -1.24
C ASN A 261 8.45 -4.65 -1.55
N ARG A 262 8.00 -3.43 -1.22
CA ARG A 262 8.79 -2.21 -1.32
C ARG A 262 8.91 -1.59 0.06
N TYR A 263 10.11 -1.17 0.43
CA TYR A 263 10.32 -0.31 1.59
C TYR A 263 10.79 1.03 1.06
N VAL A 264 9.90 2.00 1.12
CA VAL A 264 10.04 3.27 0.44
C VAL A 264 10.22 4.40 1.45
N GLN A 265 10.97 5.42 1.07
CA GLN A 265 11.14 6.63 1.86
C GLN A 265 10.51 7.81 1.13
N SER A 266 9.78 8.64 1.86
CA SER A 266 9.12 9.82 1.31
C SER A 266 10.13 10.83 0.79
N ILE A 267 9.74 11.53 -0.27
CA ILE A 267 10.55 12.57 -0.90
C ILE A 267 9.72 13.82 -1.19
N ASP A 268 10.39 14.95 -1.34
CA ASP A 268 9.81 16.11 -2.02
C ASP A 268 9.89 15.98 -3.55
N LEU A 269 9.40 17.00 -4.28
CA LEU A 269 9.36 17.03 -5.74
C LEU A 269 10.76 17.09 -6.40
N ASP A 270 11.80 17.40 -5.64
CA ASP A 270 13.19 17.44 -6.08
C ASP A 270 13.95 16.13 -5.75
N GLY A 271 13.27 15.20 -5.09
CA GLY A 271 13.81 13.91 -4.68
C GLY A 271 14.67 14.00 -3.43
N ASN A 272 14.50 15.03 -2.60
CA ASN A 272 15.14 15.09 -1.28
C ASN A 272 14.37 14.20 -0.31
N LEU A 273 15.09 13.42 0.47
CA LEU A 273 14.50 12.50 1.45
C LEU A 273 13.81 13.25 2.59
N LEU A 274 12.66 12.74 2.98
CA LEU A 274 11.91 13.14 4.15
C LEU A 274 12.02 12.04 5.22
N ASP A 275 11.85 12.44 6.48
CA ASP A 275 11.91 11.56 7.65
C ASP A 275 10.59 10.75 7.84
N GLU A 276 10.13 10.13 6.76
CA GLU A 276 8.96 9.26 6.71
C GLU A 276 9.22 8.11 5.75
N SER A 277 8.81 6.91 6.13
CA SER A 277 8.89 5.71 5.29
C SER A 277 7.64 4.88 5.42
N TYR A 278 7.44 3.97 4.47
CA TYR A 278 6.42 2.95 4.60
C TYR A 278 6.74 1.71 3.77
N ASN A 279 6.16 0.60 4.17
CA ASN A 279 6.06 -0.59 3.34
C ASN A 279 4.96 -0.42 2.29
N ILE A 280 5.15 -0.98 1.10
CA ILE A 280 4.08 -1.29 0.14
C ILE A 280 4.20 -2.78 -0.18
N GLY A 281 3.33 -3.58 0.43
CA GLY A 281 3.33 -5.03 0.33
C GLY A 281 2.11 -5.54 -0.40
N HIS A 282 2.29 -6.15 -1.57
CA HIS A 282 1.23 -6.88 -2.27
C HIS A 282 1.35 -8.37 -1.95
N TRP A 283 0.24 -8.96 -1.52
CA TRP A 283 0.18 -10.33 -1.02
C TRP A 283 -0.91 -11.10 -1.74
N ARG A 284 -0.64 -12.39 -1.97
CA ARG A 284 -1.62 -13.33 -2.53
C ARG A 284 -2.92 -13.34 -1.74
N SER A 285 -2.86 -13.16 -0.42
CA SER A 285 -4.07 -13.08 0.41
C SER A 285 -3.77 -12.45 1.75
N LEU A 286 -4.82 -12.00 2.43
CA LEU A 286 -4.73 -11.52 3.81
C LEU A 286 -4.18 -12.61 4.76
N GLU A 287 -4.55 -13.88 4.56
CA GLU A 287 -4.03 -15.01 5.37
C GLU A 287 -2.51 -15.15 5.28
N ARG A 288 -1.92 -14.94 4.10
CA ARG A 288 -0.47 -15.02 3.93
C ARG A 288 0.26 -13.88 4.63
N LEU A 289 -0.31 -12.68 4.58
CA LEU A 289 0.16 -11.55 5.36
C LEU A 289 0.06 -11.83 6.87
N GLU A 290 -1.10 -12.31 7.34
CA GLU A 290 -1.31 -12.69 8.76
C GLU A 290 -0.29 -13.70 9.22
N ARG A 291 -0.08 -14.78 8.46
CA ARG A 291 0.87 -15.84 8.79
C ARG A 291 2.29 -15.32 8.89
N TRP A 292 2.72 -14.46 7.96
CA TRP A 292 4.05 -13.85 8.05
C TRP A 292 4.17 -12.97 9.29
N ALA A 293 3.19 -12.10 9.54
CA ALA A 293 3.21 -11.18 10.66
C ALA A 293 3.23 -11.91 12.02
N GLU A 294 2.43 -12.96 12.19
CA GLU A 294 2.30 -13.64 13.48
C GLU A 294 3.38 -14.70 13.76
N SER A 295 4.21 -15.08 12.77
CA SER A 295 5.17 -16.19 12.93
C SER A 295 6.60 -15.88 12.50
N HIS A 296 6.84 -14.88 11.65
CA HIS A 296 8.19 -14.61 11.16
C HIS A 296 9.02 -13.86 12.21
N PRO A 297 10.25 -14.33 12.54
CA PRO A 297 11.07 -13.74 13.62
C PRO A 297 11.32 -12.24 13.48
N THR A 298 11.44 -11.73 12.25
CA THR A 298 11.64 -10.29 12.01
C THR A 298 10.43 -9.48 12.45
N HIS A 299 9.21 -9.87 12.06
CA HIS A 299 8.00 -9.14 12.46
C HIS A 299 7.71 -9.30 13.96
N LEU A 300 7.91 -10.50 14.53
CA LEU A 300 7.78 -10.71 15.97
C LEU A 300 8.70 -9.79 16.78
N ARG A 301 9.94 -9.56 16.31
CA ARG A 301 10.87 -8.64 16.95
C ARG A 301 10.41 -7.18 16.85
N ILE A 302 9.86 -6.75 15.71
CA ILE A 302 9.25 -5.41 15.55
C ILE A 302 8.09 -5.26 16.53
N PHE A 303 7.19 -6.24 16.57
CA PHE A 303 6.00 -6.25 17.42
C PHE A 303 6.35 -6.18 18.91
N VAL A 304 7.30 -6.99 19.38
CA VAL A 304 7.77 -6.96 20.77
C VAL A 304 8.40 -5.62 21.12
N THR A 305 9.24 -5.06 20.23
CA THR A 305 9.83 -3.73 20.43
C THR A 305 8.75 -2.66 20.50
N PHE A 306 7.75 -2.68 19.61
CA PHE A 306 6.63 -1.74 19.62
C PHE A 306 5.85 -1.79 20.94
N PHE A 307 5.46 -2.98 21.41
CA PHE A 307 4.78 -3.14 22.69
C PHE A 307 5.57 -2.59 23.88
N ARG A 308 6.90 -2.70 23.83
CA ARG A 308 7.78 -2.16 24.88
C ARG A 308 7.80 -0.63 24.91
N VAL A 309 7.60 0.03 23.77
CA VAL A 309 7.84 1.47 23.63
C VAL A 309 6.58 2.30 23.42
N VAL A 310 5.46 1.69 23.00
CA VAL A 310 4.24 2.40 22.58
C VAL A 310 3.72 3.39 23.63
N ALA A 311 3.79 3.04 24.91
CA ALA A 311 3.36 3.91 26.01
C ALA A 311 4.25 5.16 26.22
N GLY A 312 5.46 5.16 25.66
CA GLY A 312 6.43 6.27 25.72
C GLY A 312 6.62 7.01 24.40
N LEU A 313 5.91 6.62 23.33
CA LEU A 313 5.93 7.37 22.07
C LEU A 313 5.18 8.69 22.24
N SER A 314 5.74 9.74 21.67
CA SER A 314 5.19 11.09 21.76
C SER A 314 5.03 11.76 20.40
N LYS A 315 6.04 11.62 19.53
CA LYS A 315 6.09 12.25 18.21
C LYS A 315 6.27 11.24 17.08
N LEU A 316 6.73 10.03 17.38
CA LEU A 316 6.82 8.95 16.40
C LEU A 316 5.40 8.50 16.02
N ARG A 317 5.09 8.54 14.73
CA ARG A 317 3.78 8.20 14.18
C ARG A 317 3.88 6.87 13.45
N LEU A 318 3.21 5.85 13.99
CA LEU A 318 3.15 4.51 13.42
C LEU A 318 1.71 4.18 13.03
N TYR A 319 1.53 3.65 11.83
CA TYR A 319 0.22 3.32 11.29
C TYR A 319 0.29 2.22 10.25
N HIS A 320 -0.88 1.69 9.89
CA HIS A 320 -1.05 1.00 8.63
C HIS A 320 -2.44 1.19 8.04
N GLU A 321 -2.55 0.88 6.77
CA GLU A 321 -3.79 0.61 6.05
C GLU A 321 -3.63 -0.72 5.31
N VAL A 322 -4.65 -1.56 5.36
CA VAL A 322 -4.68 -2.85 4.69
C VAL A 322 -5.97 -2.98 3.91
N SER A 323 -5.88 -3.42 2.67
CA SER A 323 -7.01 -3.53 1.76
C SER A 323 -7.02 -4.88 1.04
N VAL A 324 -8.21 -5.33 0.64
CA VAL A 324 -8.40 -6.42 -0.31
C VAL A 324 -9.29 -5.95 -1.47
N PHE A 325 -9.24 -6.64 -2.61
CA PHE A 325 -9.91 -6.16 -3.82
C PHE A 325 -10.52 -7.29 -4.63
N ASP A 326 -11.62 -7.00 -5.32
CA ASP A 326 -12.10 -7.83 -6.42
C ASP A 326 -11.11 -7.73 -7.61
N ALA A 327 -10.98 -8.78 -8.41
CA ALA A 327 -10.09 -8.81 -9.58
C ALA A 327 -10.40 -7.69 -10.58
N LYS A 328 -11.69 -7.38 -10.77
CA LYS A 328 -12.18 -6.29 -11.64
C LYS A 328 -11.84 -4.88 -11.15
N HIS A 329 -11.30 -4.74 -9.94
CA HIS A 329 -10.99 -3.45 -9.31
C HIS A 329 -9.48 -3.27 -9.12
N GLN A 330 -8.70 -3.94 -9.97
CA GLN A 330 -7.25 -3.95 -9.95
C GLN A 330 -6.72 -3.78 -11.37
N VAL A 331 -5.75 -2.88 -11.55
CA VAL A 331 -5.07 -2.63 -12.82
C VAL A 331 -3.57 -2.56 -12.54
N TYR A 332 -2.80 -3.41 -13.21
CA TYR A 332 -1.35 -3.46 -13.09
C TYR A 332 -0.73 -3.38 -14.49
N GLU A 333 -0.17 -2.23 -14.82
CA GLU A 333 0.43 -1.98 -16.13
C GLU A 333 1.85 -1.44 -15.99
N TYR A 334 2.71 -1.88 -16.91
CA TYR A 334 4.13 -1.59 -16.91
C TYR A 334 4.57 -1.22 -18.32
N VAL A 335 5.46 -0.24 -18.44
CA VAL A 335 6.08 0.20 -19.69
C VAL A 335 7.58 0.23 -19.45
N ASN A 336 8.35 -0.61 -20.16
CA ASN A 336 9.82 -0.68 -20.07
C ASN A 336 10.39 -0.90 -18.64
N CYS A 337 9.61 -1.45 -17.72
CA CYS A 337 10.10 -1.90 -16.42
C CYS A 337 10.87 -3.23 -16.55
N HIS A 338 11.79 -3.52 -15.62
CA HIS A 338 12.46 -4.81 -15.61
C HIS A 338 11.48 -5.95 -15.23
N PRO A 339 11.75 -7.22 -15.60
CA PRO A 339 10.78 -8.32 -15.45
C PRO A 339 10.37 -8.69 -14.03
N ARG A 340 11.00 -8.08 -13.01
CA ARG A 340 10.75 -8.33 -11.59
C ARG A 340 10.04 -7.17 -10.89
N THR A 341 9.63 -6.13 -11.64
CA THR A 341 8.92 -4.98 -11.08
C THR A 341 7.50 -5.36 -10.72
N GLY A 342 7.11 -5.14 -9.47
CA GLY A 342 5.73 -5.27 -9.01
C GLY A 342 5.14 -6.65 -9.28
N MET A 343 3.93 -6.68 -9.86
CA MET A 343 3.17 -7.90 -10.11
C MET A 343 3.72 -8.74 -11.25
N MET A 344 4.66 -8.22 -12.07
CA MET A 344 5.22 -8.99 -13.18
C MET A 344 6.08 -10.18 -12.73
N ARG A 345 6.69 -10.11 -11.53
CA ARG A 345 7.62 -11.13 -11.04
C ARG A 345 6.98 -12.52 -10.98
N ASP A 346 5.74 -12.57 -10.51
CA ASP A 346 5.03 -13.82 -10.20
C ASP A 346 3.82 -14.06 -11.12
N ALA A 347 3.56 -13.15 -12.07
CA ALA A 347 2.49 -13.33 -13.03
C ALA A 347 2.79 -14.46 -14.02
N VAL A 348 1.84 -15.39 -14.16
CA VAL A 348 1.98 -16.51 -15.09
C VAL A 348 1.71 -16.04 -16.52
N ALA A 349 2.52 -16.50 -17.47
CA ALA A 349 2.28 -16.25 -18.88
C ALA A 349 1.03 -17.00 -19.37
N ILE A 350 0.27 -16.41 -20.29
CA ILE A 350 -0.76 -17.16 -21.02
C ILE A 350 -0.07 -18.32 -21.75
N ALA A 351 -0.48 -19.55 -21.43
CA ALA A 351 -0.10 -20.71 -22.22
C ALA A 351 -0.60 -20.48 -23.65
N THR A 352 0.32 -20.28 -24.59
CA THR A 352 -0.02 -20.28 -26.01
C THR A 352 -0.50 -21.69 -26.34
N ALA A 353 -1.80 -21.84 -26.62
CA ALA A 353 -2.31 -23.06 -27.23
C ALA A 353 -1.51 -23.30 -28.52
N ARG A 354 -0.76 -24.40 -28.57
CA ARG A 354 -0.01 -24.83 -29.75
C ARG A 354 -0.94 -25.38 -30.82
#